data_AF-A0A942NJ68-F1
#
_entry.id   AF-A0A942NJ68-F1
#
_cell.length_a   1.000
_cell.length_b   1.000
_cell.length_c   1.000
_cell.angle_alpha   90.00
_cell.angle_beta   90.00
_cell.angle_gamma   90.00
#
_symmetry.space_group_name_H-M   'P 1'
#
loop_
_entity.id
_entity.type
_entity.pdbx_description
1 polymer ?
#
loop_
_entity_poly.entity_id
_entity_poly.type
_entity_poly.pdbx_seq_one_letter_code
_entity_poly.pdbx_strand_id
1 'polypeptide(L)' 'MNAIRQFVEVNDHTFQVSLPKDFNAKSVEIIIIPNDNKDLLEISDAQKKVLDKALEQDKMTFISRSDINKKHNL' A
#
# COMPACT_ATOMS: atom_id res chain seq x y z
N MET A 1 18.53 -6.94 5.75
CA MET A 1 17.80 -8.20 5.51
C MET A 1 16.66 -7.86 4.58
N ASN A 2 16.74 -8.27 3.31
CA ASN A 2 15.76 -7.89 2.28
C ASN A 2 14.65 -8.94 2.27
N ALA A 3 13.48 -8.60 2.83
CA ALA A 3 12.32 -9.48 2.81
C ALA A 3 11.60 -9.35 1.46
N ILE A 4 11.29 -10.48 0.83
CA ILE A 4 10.46 -10.53 -0.38
C ILE A 4 9.02 -10.76 0.09
N ARG A 5 8.13 -9.78 -0.14
CA ARG A 5 6.69 -9.93 0.10
C ARG A 5 5.98 -10.14 -1.24
N GLN A 6 5.39 -11.32 -1.42
CA GLN A 6 4.60 -11.65 -2.60
C GLN A 6 3.17 -12.01 -2.18
N PHE A 7 2.19 -11.48 -2.89
CA PHE A 7 0.80 -11.93 -2.79
C PHE A 7 0.62 -13.06 -3.80
N VAL A 8 0.23 -14.24 -3.33
CA VAL A 8 0.06 -15.44 -4.16
C VAL A 8 -1.37 -15.93 -3.96
N GLU A 9 -2.09 -16.14 -5.07
CA GLU A 9 -3.41 -16.76 -5.04
C GLU A 9 -3.29 -18.25 -4.75
N VAL A 10 -4.19 -18.77 -3.92
CA VAL A 10 -4.26 -20.18 -3.56
C VAL A 10 -5.28 -20.85 -4.46
N ASN A 11 -4.85 -21.82 -5.25
CA ASN A 11 -5.70 -22.63 -6.13
C ASN A 11 -5.58 -24.10 -5.71
N ASP A 12 -6.71 -24.76 -5.46
CA ASP A 12 -6.76 -26.16 -4.99
C ASP A 12 -5.83 -26.43 -3.80
N HIS A 13 -5.86 -25.55 -2.80
CA HIS A 13 -5.00 -25.62 -1.60
C HIS A 13 -3.49 -25.61 -1.89
N THR A 14 -3.11 -25.19 -3.09
CA THR A 14 -1.73 -25.16 -3.58
C THR A 14 -1.37 -23.74 -3.98
N PHE A 15 -0.11 -23.36 -3.78
CA PHE A 15 0.45 -22.10 -4.25
C PHE A 15 1.89 -22.31 -4.74
N GLN A 16 2.33 -21.48 -5.68
CA GLN A 16 3.68 -21.56 -6.24
C GLN A 16 4.42 -20.24 -6.02
N VAL A 17 5.61 -20.33 -5.42
CA VAL A 17 6.51 -19.18 -5.23
C VAL A 17 7.69 -19.35 -6.16
N SER A 18 8.00 -18.32 -6.94
CA SER A 18 9.20 -18.29 -7.79
C SER A 18 10.18 -17.27 -7.23
N LEU A 19 11.39 -17.72 -6.92
CA LEU A 19 12.45 -16.84 -6.44
C LEU A 19 13.06 -16.06 -7.61
N PRO A 20 13.43 -14.77 -7.40
CA PRO A 20 14.18 -14.00 -8.39
C PRO A 20 15.49 -14.70 -8.81
N LYS A 21 15.93 -14.46 -10.06
CA LYS A 21 17.15 -15.09 -10.61
C LYS A 21 18.42 -14.74 -9.84
N ASP A 22 18.42 -13.62 -9.14
CA ASP A 22 19.51 -13.07 -8.33
C ASP A 22 19.41 -13.43 -6.83
N PHE A 23 18.44 -14.27 -6.45
CA PHE A 23 18.29 -14.74 -5.07
C PHE A 23 19.36 -15.78 -4.73
N ASN A 24 20.39 -15.35 -3.99
CA ASN A 24 21.59 -16.16 -3.69
C ASN A 24 21.63 -16.73 -2.26
N ALA A 25 20.53 -16.73 -1.50
CA ALA A 25 20.52 -17.24 -0.13
C ALA A 25 20.44 -18.78 -0.10
N LYS A 26 21.07 -19.39 0.90
CA LYS A 26 21.11 -20.87 1.07
C LYS A 26 19.80 -21.48 1.58
N SER A 27 18.98 -20.69 2.26
CA SER A 27 17.70 -21.13 2.82
C SER A 27 16.67 -20.00 2.76
N VAL A 28 15.39 -20.38 2.75
CA VAL A 28 14.25 -19.48 2.78
C VAL A 28 13.30 -19.96 3.88
N GLU A 29 12.81 -19.02 4.67
CA GLU A 29 11.72 -19.26 5.62
C GLU A 29 10.43 -18.69 5.01
N ILE A 30 9.36 -19.49 5.01
CA ILE A 30 8.06 -19.10 4.47
C ILE A 30 7.06 -19.08 5.62
N ILE A 31 6.41 -17.94 5.84
CA ILE A 31 5.31 -17.79 6.79
C ILE A 31 4.01 -17.71 5.99
N ILE A 32 3.14 -18.70 6.18
CA ILE A 32 1.81 -18.74 5.57
C ILE A 32 0.81 -18.21 6.59
N ILE A 33 0.14 -17.11 6.24
CA ILE A 33 -0.93 -16.54 7.05
C ILE A 33 -2.19 -16.61 6.18
N PRO A 34 -3.22 -17.38 6.58
CA PRO A 34 -4.48 -17.39 5.85
C PRO A 34 -5.05 -15.98 5.84
N ASN A 35 -5.33 -15.46 4.66
CA ASN A 35 -5.95 -14.15 4.51
C ASN A 35 -7.47 -14.30 4.62
N ASP A 36 -7.94 -14.74 5.79
CA ASP A 36 -9.37 -14.92 6.07
C ASP A 36 -10.08 -13.58 6.27
N ASN A 37 -9.32 -12.48 6.34
CA ASN A 37 -9.84 -11.17 6.68
C ASN A 37 -9.86 -10.26 5.45
N LYS A 38 -10.99 -10.28 4.73
CA LYS A 38 -11.41 -9.07 3.98
C LYS A 38 -11.58 -7.87 4.92
N ASP A 39 -11.81 -8.14 6.21
CA ASP A 39 -12.12 -7.13 7.23
C ASP A 39 -10.88 -6.55 7.95
N LEU A 40 -9.66 -7.08 7.75
CA LEU A 40 -8.47 -6.57 8.48
C LEU A 40 -8.01 -5.19 7.98
N LEU A 41 -8.50 -4.78 6.81
CA LEU A 41 -8.20 -3.49 6.17
C LEU A 41 -9.40 -2.55 6.13
N GLU A 42 -10.52 -2.94 6.75
CA GLU A 42 -11.62 -2.00 6.95
C GLU A 42 -11.24 -1.02 8.05
N ILE A 43 -10.67 0.12 7.66
CA ILE A 43 -10.54 1.27 8.55
C ILE A 43 -11.92 1.59 9.12
N SER A 44 -11.99 1.78 10.44
CA SER A 44 -13.26 2.10 11.10
C SER A 44 -13.85 3.40 10.53
N ASP A 45 -15.16 3.58 10.65
CA ASP A 45 -15.81 4.81 10.15
C ASP A 45 -15.24 6.07 10.81
N ALA A 46 -14.72 5.97 12.04
CA ALA A 46 -14.01 7.06 12.69
C ALA A 46 -12.68 7.38 11.98
N GLN A 47 -11.93 6.37 11.57
CA GLN A 47 -10.67 6.53 10.82
C GLN A 47 -10.93 7.08 9.41
N LYS A 48 -12.00 6.63 8.73
CA LYS A 48 -12.43 7.18 7.43
C LYS A 48 -12.72 8.69 7.53
N LYS A 49 -13.47 9.11 8.54
CA LYS A 49 -13.77 10.54 8.77
C LYS A 49 -12.53 11.40 9.01
N VAL A 50 -11.53 10.88 9.71
CA VAL A 50 -10.25 11.60 9.93
C VAL A 50 -9.50 11.75 8.61
N LEU A 51 -9.48 10.71 7.78
CA LEU A 51 -8.84 10.75 6.46
C LEU A 51 -9.55 11.73 5.52
N ASP A 52 -10.88 11.69 5.46
CA ASP A 52 -11.67 12.60 4.62
C ASP A 52 -11.43 14.06 4.99
N LYS A 53 -11.40 14.36 6.30
CA LYS A 53 -11.10 15.70 6.80
C LYS A 53 -9.69 16.17 6.41
N ALA A 54 -8.70 15.29 6.48
CA ALA A 54 -7.33 15.61 6.08
C ALA A 54 -7.23 15.90 4.57
N LEU A 55 -7.94 15.12 3.73
CA LEU A 55 -7.98 15.32 2.28
C LEU A 55 -8.72 16.60 1.89
N GLU A 56 -9.80 16.96 2.58
CA GLU A 56 -10.50 18.23 2.38
C GLU A 56 -9.63 19.43 2.75
N GLN A 57 -8.92 19.35 3.88
CA GLN A 57 -7.99 20.39 4.29
C GLN A 57 -6.88 20.58 3.26
N ASP A 58 -6.28 19.49 2.77
CA ASP A 58 -5.21 19.56 1.77
C ASP A 58 -5.71 20.20 0.48
N LYS A 59 -6.91 19.87 -0.01
CA LYS A 59 -7.52 20.55 -1.17
C LYS A 59 -7.73 22.05 -0.97
N MET A 60 -8.03 22.49 0.25
CA MET A 60 -8.24 23.91 0.57
C MET A 60 -6.93 24.69 0.71
N THR A 61 -5.86 24.03 1.16
CA THR A 61 -4.54 24.66 1.36
C THR A 61 -3.58 24.44 0.20
N PHE A 62 -3.89 23.53 -0.72
CA PHE A 62 -3.06 23.25 -1.89
C PHE A 62 -3.12 24.42 -2.85
N ILE A 63 -2.00 25.15 -2.94
CA ILE A 63 -1.79 26.18 -3.96
C ILE A 63 -0.82 25.57 -4.97
N SER A 64 -1.28 25.37 -6.21
CA SER A 64 -0.39 24.90 -7.27
C SER A 64 0.62 25.97 -7.64
N ARG A 65 1.83 25.57 -8.09
CA ARG A 65 2.82 26.50 -8.66
C ARG A 65 2.22 27.34 -9.80
N SER A 66 1.31 26.76 -10.57
CA SER A 66 0.56 27.45 -11.62
C SER A 66 -0.29 28.59 -11.08
N ASP A 67 -0.90 28.41 -9.90
CA ASP A 67 -1.74 29.42 -9.25
C ASP A 67 -0.89 30.53 -8.64
N ILE A 68 0.30 30.20 -8.14
CA ILE A 68 1.29 31.18 -7.65
C ILE A 68 1.78 32.07 -8.80
N ASN A 69 2.14 31.48 -9.95
CA ASN A 69 2.61 32.24 -11.11
C ASN A 69 1.52 33.19 -11.63
N LYS A 70 0.26 32.72 -11.72
CA LYS A 70 -0.88 33.58 -12.07
C LYS A 70 -1.11 34.71 -11.07
N LYS A 71 -0.95 34.44 -9.77
CA LYS A 71 -1.17 35.45 -8.71
C LYS A 71 -0.08 36.52 -8.67
N HIS A 72 1.15 36.15 -9.00
CA HIS A 72 2.32 37.04 -8.91
C HIS A 72 2.83 37.56 -10.25
N ASN A 73 2.16 37.23 -11.37
CA ASN A 73 2.58 37.58 -12.74
C ASN A 73 4.07 37.27 -13.00
N LEU A 74 4.49 36.07 -12.56
CA LEU A 74 5.81 35.49 -12.84
C LEU A 74 5.73 34.63 -14.10
#